data_AF-D2KNZ0-F1
#
_entry.id   AF-D2KNZ0-F1
#
_cell.length_a   1.000
_cell.length_b   1.000
_cell.length_c   1.000
_cell.angle_alpha   90.00
_cell.angle_beta   90.00
_cell.angle_gamma   90.00
#
_symmetry.space_group_name_H-M   'P 1'
#
loop_
_entity.id
_entity.type
_entity.pdbx_description
1 polymer ?
#
loop_
_entity_poly.entity_id
_entity_poly.type
_entity_poly.pdbx_seq_one_letter_code
_entity_poly.pdbx_strand_id
1 'polypeptide(L)'
;MSNVYVMALDFGNGFVKGKINDEKFVIPSRIGRKTNENNQLKGFVDNKLDVSEFIINGNNDEVLLFGNDLDKTTNTGKDTASTNDRYDIKSFKDLVECSIGLLAREVPEEVVNVVIATGMPSNEIGTDKQAKFEKLLNKSRLIEIDGIAKTINVKGVKIVAQPMGTLLDLNMENGKVFKAFTEGKYSVLDFGSGTTIIDTYQNMKRVEEESFVINKGTIDFYKRIASHVSKKSEGASITPRMIEKGLEYKQCKLNQKTVIDFKDEFYNEQDSLIEEVMSNFEITVGNINSIDRIIVTGGGANIHFDSLSHYYSDVFEKADDSQFSNVRGYEKLGELLKNKVEQESK
;
A
#
# COMPACT_ATOMS: atom_id res chain seq x y z
N MET A 1 -4.68 24.59 -23.41
CA MET A 1 -3.71 24.11 -22.40
C MET A 1 -3.92 22.62 -22.28
N SER A 2 -2.86 21.81 -22.38
CA SER A 2 -2.97 20.37 -22.17
C SER A 2 -3.31 20.09 -20.70
N ASN A 3 -4.41 19.36 -20.46
CA ASN A 3 -4.88 19.03 -19.11
C ASN A 3 -3.81 18.21 -18.36
N VAL A 4 -3.48 18.59 -17.13
CA VAL A 4 -2.53 17.87 -16.27
C VAL A 4 -3.31 17.13 -15.19
N TYR A 5 -3.11 15.83 -15.10
CA TYR A 5 -3.73 14.97 -14.08
C TYR A 5 -2.77 14.66 -12.94
N VAL A 6 -3.31 14.30 -11.77
CA VAL A 6 -2.53 13.85 -10.62
C VAL A 6 -2.62 12.33 -10.52
N MET A 7 -1.47 11.66 -10.55
CA MET A 7 -1.36 10.24 -10.22
C MET A 7 -0.76 10.12 -8.81
N ALA A 8 -1.53 9.54 -7.89
CA ALA A 8 -1.04 9.19 -6.57
C ALA A 8 -0.78 7.69 -6.48
N LEU A 9 0.41 7.28 -6.09
CA LEU A 9 0.83 5.87 -6.07
C LEU A 9 1.51 5.50 -4.75
N ASP A 10 1.16 4.34 -4.18
CA ASP A 10 1.83 3.75 -3.02
C ASP A 10 2.30 2.33 -3.36
N PHE A 11 3.61 2.15 -3.45
CA PHE A 11 4.26 0.86 -3.76
C PHE A 11 4.64 0.13 -2.47
N GLY A 12 3.62 -0.44 -1.80
CA GLY A 12 3.82 -1.31 -0.64
C GLY A 12 4.37 -2.69 -1.00
N ASN A 13 4.98 -3.37 -0.04
CA ASN A 13 5.59 -4.70 -0.27
C ASN A 13 4.57 -5.78 -0.63
N GLY A 14 3.35 -5.72 -0.08
CA GLY A 14 2.30 -6.69 -0.38
C GLY A 14 1.32 -6.24 -1.48
N PHE A 15 1.04 -4.94 -1.54
CA PHE A 15 0.05 -4.36 -2.45
C PHE A 15 0.50 -2.99 -2.96
N VAL A 16 0.27 -2.76 -4.25
CA VAL A 16 0.32 -1.44 -4.87
C VAL A 16 -1.06 -0.82 -4.84
N LYS A 17 -1.12 0.48 -4.55
CA LYS A 17 -2.33 1.28 -4.62
C LYS A 17 -2.11 2.46 -5.53
N GLY A 18 -3.13 2.82 -6.29
CA GLY A 18 -3.11 3.97 -7.17
C GLY A 18 -4.43 4.71 -7.16
N LYS A 19 -4.38 6.02 -7.39
CA LYS A 19 -5.55 6.87 -7.62
C LYS A 19 -5.26 7.92 -8.69
N ILE A 20 -6.26 8.17 -9.53
CA ILE A 20 -6.31 9.28 -10.49
C ILE A 20 -7.77 9.73 -10.61
N ASN A 21 -8.04 11.02 -10.46
CA ASN A 21 -9.42 11.53 -10.36
C ASN A 21 -10.19 10.75 -9.28
N ASP A 22 -11.37 10.20 -9.61
CA ASP A 22 -12.17 9.37 -8.71
C ASP A 22 -11.83 7.87 -8.79
N GLU A 23 -11.01 7.46 -9.76
CA GLU A 23 -10.66 6.05 -9.99
C GLU A 23 -9.50 5.61 -9.11
N LYS A 24 -9.61 4.41 -8.54
CA LYS A 24 -8.61 3.83 -7.63
C LYS A 24 -8.45 2.33 -7.81
N PHE A 25 -7.27 1.80 -7.51
CA PHE A 25 -7.02 0.36 -7.45
C PHE A 25 -6.19 -0.03 -6.23
N VAL A 26 -6.36 -1.28 -5.78
CA VAL A 26 -5.45 -1.99 -4.89
C VAL A 26 -5.19 -3.37 -5.50
N ILE A 27 -3.93 -3.67 -5.81
CA ILE A 27 -3.53 -4.90 -6.51
C ILE A 27 -2.30 -5.48 -5.80
N PRO A 28 -2.20 -6.81 -5.62
CA PRO A 28 -1.00 -7.45 -5.08
C PRO A 28 0.26 -7.02 -5.83
N SER A 29 1.38 -6.84 -5.12
CA SER A 29 2.68 -6.42 -5.68
C SER A 29 3.36 -7.56 -6.44
N ARG A 30 2.66 -8.11 -7.43
CA ARG A 30 3.02 -9.26 -8.25
C ARG A 30 2.91 -8.92 -9.72
N ILE A 31 3.81 -9.43 -10.54
CA ILE A 31 3.76 -9.25 -11.99
C ILE A 31 3.97 -10.59 -12.69
N GLY A 32 3.30 -10.78 -13.82
CA GLY A 32 3.48 -11.93 -14.68
C GLY A 32 3.86 -11.51 -16.10
N ARG A 33 4.05 -12.52 -16.95
CA ARG A 33 4.25 -12.35 -18.39
C ARG A 33 3.34 -13.29 -19.14
N LYS A 34 2.83 -12.83 -20.27
CA LYS A 34 2.10 -13.69 -21.20
C LYS A 34 3.13 -14.52 -21.97
N THR A 35 3.13 -15.84 -21.75
CA THR A 35 3.92 -16.78 -22.55
C THR A 35 3.03 -17.42 -23.63
N ASN A 36 3.66 -17.88 -24.72
CA ASN A 36 3.01 -18.65 -25.77
C ASN A 36 2.65 -20.09 -25.34
N GLU A 37 2.98 -20.47 -24.11
CA GLU A 37 2.54 -21.74 -23.51
C GLU A 37 1.05 -21.63 -23.20
N ASN A 38 0.23 -22.26 -24.02
CA ASN A 38 -1.21 -22.32 -23.82
C ASN A 38 -1.52 -23.01 -22.48
N ASN A 39 -1.96 -22.23 -21.49
CA ASN A 39 -2.60 -22.78 -20.30
C ASN A 39 -3.80 -23.61 -20.75
N GLN A 40 -3.99 -24.81 -20.18
CA GLN A 40 -5.02 -25.78 -20.59
C GLN A 40 -6.46 -25.22 -20.59
N LEU A 41 -6.69 -24.10 -19.91
CA LEU A 41 -7.99 -23.44 -19.75
C LEU A 41 -8.16 -22.18 -20.62
N LYS A 42 -7.12 -21.72 -21.33
CA LYS A 42 -7.14 -20.48 -22.11
C LYS A 42 -8.07 -20.66 -23.32
N GLY A 43 -9.19 -19.92 -23.37
CA GLY A 43 -10.23 -20.05 -24.39
C GLY A 43 -11.34 -21.08 -24.10
N PHE A 44 -11.31 -21.74 -22.92
CA PHE A 44 -12.38 -22.65 -22.48
C PHE A 44 -13.30 -22.01 -21.42
N VAL A 45 -12.85 -20.92 -20.79
CA VAL A 45 -13.58 -20.14 -19.79
C VAL A 45 -13.55 -18.67 -20.19
N ASP A 46 -14.71 -18.13 -20.61
CA ASP A 46 -14.92 -16.70 -20.91
C ASP A 46 -15.19 -15.88 -19.64
N ASN A 47 -14.38 -16.11 -18.61
CA ASN A 47 -14.50 -15.32 -17.39
C ASN A 47 -13.78 -13.98 -17.62
N LYS A 48 -14.49 -12.86 -17.46
CA LYS A 48 -13.86 -11.55 -17.33
C LYS A 48 -13.02 -11.57 -16.05
N LEU A 49 -11.71 -11.68 -16.20
CA LEU A 49 -10.74 -11.65 -15.10
C LEU A 49 -10.24 -10.21 -14.89
N ASP A 50 -10.00 -9.84 -13.64
CA ASP A 50 -9.38 -8.57 -13.29
C ASP A 50 -7.86 -8.64 -13.47
N VAL A 51 -7.43 -8.61 -14.73
CA VAL A 51 -6.02 -8.59 -15.16
C VAL A 51 -5.89 -7.92 -16.51
N SER A 52 -4.92 -7.02 -16.65
CA SER A 52 -4.63 -6.31 -17.89
C SER A 52 -3.29 -6.74 -18.50
N GLU A 53 -3.18 -6.58 -19.81
CA GLU A 53 -1.98 -6.78 -20.61
C GLU A 53 -1.28 -5.44 -20.88
N PHE A 54 0.04 -5.39 -20.72
CA PHE A 54 0.83 -4.17 -20.91
C PHE A 54 1.99 -4.38 -21.87
N ILE A 55 2.16 -3.47 -22.84
CA ILE A 55 3.33 -3.38 -23.71
C ILE A 55 3.99 -2.03 -23.50
N ILE A 56 5.27 -2.05 -23.10
CA ILE A 56 6.01 -0.83 -22.76
C ILE A 56 6.91 -0.43 -23.93
N ASN A 57 6.75 0.80 -24.42
CA ASN A 57 7.52 1.40 -25.52
C ASN A 57 7.60 0.52 -26.79
N GLY A 58 6.51 -0.19 -27.12
CA GLY A 58 6.42 -1.04 -28.32
C GLY A 58 7.22 -2.35 -28.25
N ASN A 59 7.68 -2.76 -27.06
CA ASN A 59 8.38 -4.04 -26.88
C ASN A 59 7.42 -5.23 -26.93
N ASN A 60 7.02 -5.62 -28.14
CA ASN A 60 6.07 -6.71 -28.38
C ASN A 60 6.60 -8.10 -27.94
N ASP A 61 7.90 -8.24 -27.68
CA ASP A 61 8.50 -9.47 -27.17
C ASP A 61 8.16 -9.71 -25.69
N GLU A 62 7.70 -8.67 -24.97
CA GLU A 62 7.37 -8.75 -23.55
C GLU A 62 6.01 -8.13 -23.25
N VAL A 63 4.98 -8.98 -23.20
CA VAL A 63 3.65 -8.61 -22.72
C VAL A 63 3.57 -8.89 -21.21
N LEU A 64 3.54 -7.83 -20.42
CA LEU A 64 3.41 -7.90 -18.96
C LEU A 64 1.96 -8.12 -18.55
N LEU A 65 1.75 -8.79 -17.42
CA LEU A 65 0.44 -9.06 -16.83
C LEU A 65 0.37 -8.51 -15.41
N PHE A 66 -0.67 -7.73 -15.11
CA PHE A 66 -0.87 -7.13 -13.79
C PHE A 66 -2.36 -6.99 -13.46
N GLY A 67 -2.77 -7.39 -12.26
CA GLY A 67 -4.16 -7.37 -11.78
C GLY A 67 -4.43 -8.34 -10.64
N ASN A 68 -5.62 -8.26 -10.03
CA ASN A 68 -6.01 -9.11 -8.89
C ASN A 68 -6.14 -10.59 -9.26
N ASP A 69 -6.49 -10.88 -10.51
CA ASP A 69 -6.69 -12.24 -11.02
C ASP A 69 -5.46 -12.79 -11.76
N LEU A 70 -4.27 -12.23 -11.52
CA LEU A 70 -3.01 -12.64 -12.16
C LEU A 70 -2.78 -14.15 -12.12
N ASP A 71 -2.87 -14.75 -10.93
CA ASP A 71 -2.60 -16.19 -10.74
C ASP A 71 -3.73 -17.09 -11.30
N LYS A 72 -4.87 -16.51 -11.71
CA LYS A 72 -5.92 -17.24 -12.45
C LYS A 72 -5.66 -17.26 -13.95
N THR A 73 -4.90 -16.30 -14.48
CA THR A 73 -4.60 -16.19 -15.92
C THR A 73 -3.24 -16.78 -16.30
N THR A 74 -2.26 -16.79 -15.38
CA THR A 74 -0.89 -17.21 -15.67
C THR A 74 -0.23 -17.93 -14.49
N ASN A 75 0.68 -18.85 -14.80
CA ASN A 75 1.58 -19.48 -13.82
C ASN A 75 2.89 -18.69 -13.63
N THR A 76 3.08 -17.61 -14.40
CA THR A 76 4.30 -16.77 -14.34
C THR A 76 4.27 -15.71 -13.25
N GLY A 77 3.16 -15.58 -12.52
CA GLY A 77 2.98 -14.56 -11.48
C GLY A 77 4.04 -14.69 -10.38
N LYS A 78 4.80 -13.62 -10.16
CA LYS A 78 5.87 -13.57 -9.16
C LYS A 78 5.78 -12.30 -8.34
N ASP A 79 6.13 -12.41 -7.07
CA ASP A 79 6.30 -11.24 -6.21
C ASP A 79 7.41 -10.35 -6.76
N THR A 80 7.19 -9.04 -6.67
CA THR A 80 8.15 -8.03 -7.10
C THR A 80 9.20 -7.79 -6.01
N ALA A 81 10.33 -7.20 -6.38
CA ALA A 81 11.40 -6.96 -5.43
C ALA A 81 10.95 -5.99 -4.32
N SER A 82 11.09 -6.41 -3.07
CA SER A 82 10.74 -5.65 -1.87
C SER A 82 11.98 -5.25 -1.03
N THR A 83 13.18 -5.46 -1.58
CA THR A 83 14.43 -5.08 -0.92
C THR A 83 14.73 -3.60 -1.09
N ASN A 84 15.66 -3.11 -0.27
CA ASN A 84 16.18 -1.73 -0.29
C ASN A 84 16.68 -1.26 -1.68
N ASP A 85 17.08 -2.18 -2.55
CA ASP A 85 17.59 -1.89 -3.90
C ASP A 85 16.57 -2.20 -5.00
N ARG A 86 15.28 -2.34 -4.65
CA ARG A 86 14.21 -2.67 -5.61
C ARG A 86 14.17 -1.74 -6.82
N TYR A 87 14.58 -0.48 -6.66
CA TYR A 87 14.61 0.54 -7.72
C TYR A 87 15.48 0.17 -8.91
N ASP A 88 16.45 -0.73 -8.73
CA ASP A 88 17.32 -1.22 -9.81
C ASP A 88 16.83 -2.54 -10.43
N ILE A 89 15.92 -3.24 -9.77
CA ILE A 89 15.44 -4.57 -10.16
C ILE A 89 14.32 -4.48 -11.19
N LYS A 90 14.41 -5.31 -12.25
CA LYS A 90 13.44 -5.30 -13.36
C LYS A 90 12.00 -5.49 -12.89
N SER A 91 11.74 -6.39 -11.94
CA SER A 91 10.38 -6.67 -11.47
C SER A 91 9.68 -5.45 -10.86
N PHE A 92 10.41 -4.60 -10.13
CA PHE A 92 9.86 -3.36 -9.58
C PHE A 92 9.71 -2.29 -10.66
N LYS A 93 10.65 -2.18 -11.60
CA LYS A 93 10.54 -1.26 -12.74
C LYS A 93 9.29 -1.58 -13.58
N ASP A 94 9.09 -2.85 -13.90
CA ASP A 94 7.91 -3.31 -14.65
C ASP A 94 6.61 -3.04 -13.87
N LEU A 95 6.61 -3.23 -12.55
CA LEU A 95 5.46 -2.91 -11.68
C LEU A 95 5.10 -1.42 -11.72
N VAL A 96 6.11 -0.54 -11.69
CA VAL A 96 5.90 0.92 -11.79
C VAL A 96 5.26 1.28 -13.13
N GLU A 97 5.75 0.72 -14.24
CA GLU A 97 5.17 0.98 -15.57
C GLU A 97 3.72 0.49 -15.66
N CYS A 98 3.42 -0.73 -15.20
CA CYS A 98 2.06 -1.27 -15.22
C CYS A 98 1.11 -0.44 -14.34
N SER A 99 1.57 0.01 -13.18
CA SER A 99 0.77 0.83 -12.25
C SER A 99 0.44 2.21 -12.83
N ILE A 100 1.43 2.84 -13.49
CA ILE A 100 1.23 4.10 -14.22
C ILE A 100 0.28 3.87 -15.42
N GLY A 101 0.43 2.75 -16.13
CA GLY A 101 -0.43 2.35 -17.25
C GLY A 101 -1.89 2.18 -16.84
N LEU A 102 -2.15 1.51 -15.71
CA LEU A 102 -3.51 1.36 -15.17
C LEU A 102 -4.18 2.70 -14.90
N LEU A 103 -3.48 3.65 -14.26
CA LEU A 103 -4.04 4.98 -14.04
C LEU A 103 -4.22 5.74 -15.36
N ALA A 104 -3.30 5.60 -16.31
CA ALA A 104 -3.41 6.26 -17.61
C ALA A 104 -4.59 5.75 -18.46
N ARG A 105 -4.99 4.49 -18.29
CA ARG A 105 -6.16 3.90 -18.95
C ARG A 105 -7.46 4.62 -18.56
N GLU A 106 -7.55 5.10 -17.32
CA GLU A 106 -8.73 5.81 -16.80
C GLU A 106 -8.87 7.25 -17.37
N VAL A 107 -7.86 7.73 -18.09
CA VAL A 107 -7.91 9.00 -18.80
C VAL A 107 -8.34 8.77 -20.25
N PRO A 108 -9.40 9.44 -20.77
CA PRO A 108 -9.88 9.20 -22.14
C PRO A 108 -8.84 9.53 -23.23
N GLU A 109 -8.05 10.58 -23.05
CA GLU A 109 -7.11 11.08 -24.06
C GLU A 109 -5.93 10.13 -24.29
N GLU A 110 -5.45 10.03 -25.54
CA GLU A 110 -4.24 9.26 -25.87
C GLU A 110 -2.98 9.87 -25.25
N VAL A 111 -2.91 11.20 -25.19
CA VAL A 111 -1.77 11.92 -24.58
C VAL A 111 -2.14 12.34 -23.16
N VAL A 112 -1.54 11.67 -22.18
CA VAL A 112 -1.80 11.86 -20.76
C VAL A 112 -0.65 12.64 -20.15
N ASN A 113 -0.87 13.91 -19.78
CA ASN A 113 0.11 14.70 -19.04
C ASN A 113 -0.19 14.59 -17.55
N VAL A 114 0.81 14.22 -16.74
CA VAL A 114 0.60 13.98 -15.31
C VAL A 114 1.68 14.59 -14.45
N VAL A 115 1.34 14.84 -13.19
CA VAL A 115 2.30 14.86 -12.09
C VAL A 115 2.13 13.58 -11.28
N ILE A 116 3.23 13.04 -10.75
CA ILE A 116 3.18 11.83 -9.91
C ILE A 116 3.52 12.21 -8.46
N ALA A 117 2.68 11.84 -7.53
CA ALA A 117 2.96 11.91 -6.10
C ALA A 117 3.03 10.51 -5.49
N THR A 118 4.07 10.23 -4.71
CA THR A 118 4.28 8.89 -4.14
C THR A 118 5.08 8.95 -2.84
N GLY A 119 5.19 7.79 -2.19
CA GLY A 119 5.98 7.59 -1.00
C GLY A 119 7.10 6.56 -1.18
N MET A 120 8.11 6.65 -0.33
CA MET A 120 9.10 5.59 -0.12
C MET A 120 9.42 5.45 1.39
N PRO A 121 10.07 4.35 1.81
CA PRO A 121 10.43 4.15 3.22
C PRO A 121 11.19 5.34 3.80
N SER A 122 10.88 5.71 5.04
CA SER A 122 11.40 6.91 5.70
C SER A 122 12.94 6.99 5.71
N ASN A 123 13.61 5.85 5.89
CA ASN A 123 15.08 5.73 5.90
C ASN A 123 15.74 5.83 4.51
N GLU A 124 14.97 5.88 3.43
CA GLU A 124 15.47 6.01 2.06
C GLU A 124 15.32 7.42 1.49
N ILE A 125 14.53 8.27 2.15
CA ILE A 125 14.37 9.67 1.80
C ILE A 125 15.70 10.41 1.93
N GLY A 126 16.05 11.19 0.91
CA GLY A 126 17.31 11.94 0.83
C GLY A 126 18.55 11.10 0.46
N THR A 127 18.39 9.79 0.23
CA THR A 127 19.48 8.91 -0.23
C THR A 127 19.55 8.80 -1.75
N ASP A 128 20.54 8.08 -2.30
CA ASP A 128 20.65 7.80 -3.74
C ASP A 128 19.43 7.05 -4.30
N LYS A 129 18.75 6.27 -3.44
CA LYS A 129 17.52 5.55 -3.81
C LYS A 129 16.39 6.47 -4.20
N GLN A 130 16.23 7.62 -3.53
CA GLN A 130 15.23 8.61 -3.92
C GLN A 130 15.50 9.13 -5.34
N ALA A 131 16.76 9.41 -5.67
CA ALA A 131 17.13 9.86 -7.03
C ALA A 131 16.89 8.77 -8.08
N LYS A 132 17.20 7.51 -7.78
CA LYS A 132 16.89 6.36 -8.67
C LYS A 132 15.39 6.22 -8.90
N PHE A 133 14.59 6.33 -7.83
CA PHE A 133 13.15 6.20 -7.90
C PHE A 133 12.52 7.38 -8.67
N GLU A 134 12.96 8.61 -8.39
CA GLU A 134 12.52 9.79 -9.13
C GLU A 134 12.86 9.68 -10.62
N LYS A 135 14.06 9.20 -10.99
CA LYS A 135 14.44 8.96 -12.39
C LYS A 135 13.57 7.90 -13.07
N LEU A 136 13.14 6.87 -12.34
CA LEU A 136 12.23 5.84 -12.86
C LEU A 136 10.86 6.44 -13.20
N LEU A 137 10.35 7.35 -12.36
CA LEU A 137 9.05 8.00 -12.51
C LEU A 137 9.08 9.16 -13.53
N ASN A 138 10.12 9.99 -13.49
CA ASN A 138 10.23 11.26 -14.21
C ASN A 138 10.83 11.09 -15.61
N LYS A 139 10.06 10.43 -16.49
CA LYS A 139 10.36 10.27 -17.92
C LYS A 139 9.07 10.32 -18.72
N SER A 140 9.12 10.36 -20.05
CA SER A 140 7.95 10.04 -20.89
C SER A 140 7.97 8.55 -21.24
N ARG A 141 6.79 7.96 -21.46
CA ARG A 141 6.67 6.59 -21.96
C ARG A 141 5.42 6.39 -22.82
N LEU A 142 5.48 5.41 -23.71
CA LEU A 142 4.33 4.88 -24.44
C LEU A 142 3.96 3.54 -23.79
N ILE A 143 2.74 3.43 -23.29
CA ILE A 143 2.21 2.18 -22.71
C ILE A 143 0.96 1.80 -23.48
N GLU A 144 0.92 0.58 -24.00
CA GLU A 144 -0.32 -0.02 -24.50
C GLU A 144 -0.93 -0.87 -23.38
N ILE A 145 -2.20 -0.59 -23.03
CA ILE A 145 -2.97 -1.32 -22.02
C ILE A 145 -4.16 -1.96 -22.71
N ASP A 146 -4.23 -3.29 -22.71
CA ASP A 146 -5.31 -4.06 -23.34
C ASP A 146 -5.58 -3.63 -24.81
N GLY A 147 -4.52 -3.34 -25.57
CA GLY A 147 -4.59 -2.88 -26.97
C GLY A 147 -4.77 -1.36 -27.15
N ILE A 148 -4.89 -0.59 -26.06
CA ILE A 148 -5.08 0.88 -26.12
C ILE A 148 -3.78 1.60 -25.78
N ALA A 149 -3.25 2.35 -26.75
CA ALA A 149 -2.01 3.10 -26.58
C ALA A 149 -2.22 4.42 -25.81
N LYS A 150 -1.37 4.66 -24.81
CA LYS A 150 -1.29 5.92 -24.04
C LYS A 150 0.13 6.48 -24.06
N THR A 151 0.27 7.72 -24.50
CA THR A 151 1.51 8.51 -24.39
C THR A 151 1.49 9.30 -23.09
N ILE A 152 2.34 8.92 -22.13
CA ILE A 152 2.30 9.44 -20.76
C ILE A 152 3.50 10.35 -20.51
N ASN A 153 3.25 11.64 -20.35
CA ASN A 153 4.25 12.67 -20.10
C ASN A 153 4.22 13.08 -18.62
N VAL A 154 5.27 12.79 -17.87
CA VAL A 154 5.40 13.29 -16.49
C VAL A 154 5.97 14.70 -16.50
N LYS A 155 5.26 15.63 -15.87
CA LYS A 155 5.61 17.05 -15.76
C LYS A 155 6.28 17.39 -14.43
N GLY A 156 6.12 16.53 -13.43
CA GLY A 156 6.74 16.67 -12.13
C GLY A 156 6.54 15.43 -11.27
N VAL A 157 7.44 15.22 -10.32
CA VAL A 157 7.35 14.14 -9.33
C VAL A 157 7.50 14.72 -7.94
N LYS A 158 6.69 14.24 -6.99
CA LYS A 158 6.83 14.53 -5.56
C LYS A 158 6.93 13.23 -4.78
N ILE A 159 8.05 13.04 -4.10
CA ILE A 159 8.30 11.89 -3.21
C ILE A 159 8.37 12.41 -1.77
N VAL A 160 7.70 11.70 -0.86
CA VAL A 160 7.77 11.93 0.59
C VAL A 160 7.97 10.62 1.34
N ALA A 161 8.29 10.69 2.64
CA ALA A 161 8.28 9.49 3.49
C ALA A 161 6.87 8.87 3.49
N GLN A 162 6.78 7.54 3.44
CA GLN A 162 5.49 6.85 3.40
C GLN A 162 4.49 7.31 4.47
N PRO A 163 4.86 7.38 5.77
CA PRO A 163 3.96 7.82 6.85
C PRO A 163 3.41 9.23 6.66
N MET A 164 4.14 10.10 5.94
CA MET A 164 3.68 11.45 5.65
C MET A 164 2.42 11.46 4.79
N GLY A 165 2.22 10.45 3.92
CA GLY A 165 0.97 10.30 3.18
C GLY A 165 -0.23 10.16 4.13
N THR A 166 -0.14 9.22 5.06
CA THR A 166 -1.18 9.01 6.08
C THR A 166 -1.39 10.26 6.96
N LEU A 167 -0.32 10.94 7.38
CA LEU A 167 -0.45 12.18 8.17
C LEU A 167 -1.18 13.28 7.39
N LEU A 168 -0.84 13.49 6.12
CA LEU A 168 -1.48 14.50 5.26
C LEU A 168 -2.92 14.15 4.89
N ASP A 169 -3.28 12.87 4.84
CA ASP A 169 -4.68 12.45 4.66
C ASP A 169 -5.59 13.03 5.74
N LEU A 170 -5.13 13.03 7.00
CA LEU A 170 -5.93 13.50 8.14
C LEU A 170 -5.65 14.96 8.53
N ASN A 171 -4.49 15.51 8.18
CA ASN A 171 -4.02 16.81 8.69
C ASN A 171 -3.84 17.89 7.63
N MET A 172 -4.39 17.70 6.43
CA MET A 172 -4.28 18.68 5.33
C MET A 172 -5.61 18.85 4.60
N GLU A 173 -5.99 20.10 4.34
CA GLU A 173 -7.17 20.43 3.55
C GLU A 173 -6.92 21.69 2.74
N ASN A 174 -7.48 21.78 1.53
CA ASN A 174 -7.36 22.97 0.67
C ASN A 174 -5.91 23.45 0.45
N GLY A 175 -4.97 22.51 0.33
CA GLY A 175 -3.55 22.82 0.12
C GLY A 175 -2.81 23.30 1.38
N LYS A 176 -3.42 23.27 2.56
CA LYS A 176 -2.82 23.74 3.82
C LYS A 176 -2.91 22.67 4.90
N VAL A 177 -1.83 22.51 5.65
CA VAL A 177 -1.81 21.66 6.84
C VAL A 177 -2.51 22.35 8.01
N PHE A 178 -3.13 21.57 8.89
CA PHE A 178 -3.74 22.09 10.11
C PHE A 178 -2.69 22.66 11.07
N LYS A 179 -3.02 23.76 11.75
CA LYS A 179 -2.08 24.42 12.67
C LYS A 179 -1.60 23.47 13.78
N ALA A 180 -2.50 22.64 14.32
CA ALA A 180 -2.16 21.63 15.32
C ALA A 180 -1.07 20.66 14.83
N PHE A 181 -1.06 20.31 13.54
CA PHE A 181 -0.03 19.45 12.97
C PHE A 181 1.33 20.14 12.84
N THR A 182 1.34 21.48 12.66
CA THR A 182 2.59 22.25 12.53
C THR A 182 3.39 22.38 13.83
N GLU A 183 2.72 22.27 14.98
CA GLU A 183 3.29 22.50 16.31
C GLU A 183 3.17 21.26 17.23
N GLY A 184 2.51 20.19 16.76
CA GLY A 184 2.15 19.04 17.57
C GLY A 184 3.05 17.81 17.39
N LYS A 185 2.73 16.77 18.17
CA LYS A 185 3.37 15.45 18.21
C LYS A 185 2.38 14.37 17.74
N TYR A 186 2.73 13.69 16.66
CA TYR A 186 1.89 12.67 16.01
C TYR A 186 2.70 11.42 15.80
N SER A 187 2.12 10.24 16.06
CA SER A 187 2.75 8.97 15.69
C SER A 187 1.88 8.25 14.67
N VAL A 188 2.51 7.63 13.68
CA VAL A 188 1.85 6.74 12.72
C VAL A 188 2.16 5.30 13.13
N LEU A 189 1.13 4.53 13.43
CA LEU A 189 1.18 3.11 13.77
C LEU A 189 0.71 2.30 12.55
N ASP A 190 1.65 1.80 11.75
CA ASP A 190 1.39 1.03 10.53
C ASP A 190 1.49 -0.48 10.79
N PHE A 191 0.34 -1.16 10.79
CA PHE A 191 0.27 -2.62 10.83
C PHE A 191 0.42 -3.21 9.43
N GLY A 192 1.66 -3.42 9.02
CA GLY A 192 2.03 -4.05 7.76
C GLY A 192 1.92 -5.59 7.77
N SER A 193 2.19 -6.20 6.62
CA SER A 193 2.12 -7.66 6.47
C SER A 193 3.20 -8.42 7.25
N GLY A 194 4.42 -7.90 7.26
CA GLY A 194 5.57 -8.50 7.95
C GLY A 194 6.13 -7.71 9.13
N THR A 195 5.74 -6.45 9.28
CA THR A 195 6.26 -5.55 10.31
C THR A 195 5.17 -4.61 10.80
N THR A 196 5.29 -4.19 12.06
CA THR A 196 4.52 -3.07 12.62
C THR A 196 5.47 -1.91 12.81
N ILE A 197 5.21 -0.78 12.16
CA ILE A 197 6.10 0.39 12.15
C ILE A 197 5.45 1.51 12.96
N ILE A 198 6.26 2.15 13.81
CA ILE A 198 5.90 3.36 14.53
C ILE A 198 6.82 4.47 14.05
N ASP A 199 6.27 5.46 13.39
CA ASP A 199 6.99 6.66 12.98
C ASP A 199 6.42 7.89 13.68
N THR A 200 7.23 8.51 14.54
CA THR A 200 6.83 9.69 15.32
C THR A 200 7.31 10.97 14.66
N TYR A 201 6.45 11.98 14.65
CA TYR A 201 6.67 13.30 14.08
C TYR A 201 6.39 14.37 15.12
N GLN A 202 7.31 15.32 15.25
CA GLN A 202 7.15 16.53 16.04
C GLN A 202 7.37 17.74 15.13
N ASN A 203 6.44 18.68 15.14
CA ASN A 203 6.52 19.90 14.32
C ASN A 203 6.77 19.59 12.83
N MET A 204 6.04 18.60 12.31
CA MET A 204 6.15 18.03 10.95
C MET A 204 7.49 17.35 10.60
N LYS A 205 8.40 17.17 11.56
CA LYS A 205 9.68 16.49 11.36
C LYS A 205 9.67 15.14 12.04
N ARG A 206 10.16 14.12 11.35
CA ARG A 206 10.30 12.78 11.92
C ARG A 206 11.34 12.79 13.03
N VAL A 207 11.04 12.12 14.15
CA VAL A 207 11.92 11.95 15.31
C VAL A 207 12.40 10.50 15.31
N GLU A 208 13.62 10.26 14.82
CA GLU A 208 14.18 8.90 14.69
C GLU A 208 14.26 8.18 16.04
N GLU A 209 14.68 8.88 17.10
CA GLU A 209 14.83 8.33 18.45
C GLU A 209 13.50 7.85 19.06
N GLU A 210 12.37 8.37 18.54
CA GLU A 210 11.01 8.02 18.95
C GLU A 210 10.28 7.18 17.87
N SER A 211 11.01 6.65 16.90
CA SER A 211 10.49 5.82 15.82
C SER A 211 11.13 4.43 15.86
N PHE A 212 10.34 3.39 15.68
CA PHE A 212 10.82 2.02 15.81
C PHE A 212 9.99 1.02 14.98
N VAL A 213 10.56 -0.17 14.77
CA VAL A 213 9.93 -1.26 14.01
C VAL A 213 9.87 -2.50 14.87
N ILE A 214 8.68 -3.10 14.95
CA ILE A 214 8.48 -4.44 15.48
C ILE A 214 8.47 -5.40 14.29
N ASN A 215 9.38 -6.37 14.29
CA ASN A 215 9.53 -7.39 13.25
C ASN A 215 8.44 -8.48 13.32
N LYS A 216 7.18 -8.06 13.47
CA LYS A 216 5.97 -8.88 13.47
C LYS A 216 4.87 -8.11 12.74
N GLY A 217 4.23 -8.73 11.77
CA GLY A 217 3.09 -8.15 11.05
C GLY A 217 1.84 -9.02 11.13
N THR A 218 0.85 -8.71 10.27
CA THR A 218 -0.41 -9.46 10.22
C THR A 218 -0.22 -10.93 9.83
N ILE A 219 0.80 -11.25 9.02
CA ILE A 219 1.13 -12.64 8.68
C ILE A 219 1.52 -13.42 9.94
N ASP A 220 2.34 -12.84 10.81
CA ASP A 220 2.76 -13.49 12.06
C ASP A 220 1.61 -13.64 13.03
N PHE A 221 0.74 -12.63 13.11
CA PHE A 221 -0.50 -12.67 13.88
C PHE A 221 -1.39 -13.85 13.46
N TYR A 222 -1.72 -13.97 12.16
CA TYR A 222 -2.53 -15.08 11.66
C TYR A 222 -1.84 -16.44 11.79
N LYS A 223 -0.51 -16.51 11.66
CA LYS A 223 0.26 -17.74 11.90
C LYS A 223 0.14 -18.23 13.33
N ARG A 224 0.20 -17.33 14.32
CA ARG A 224 0.09 -17.71 15.73
C ARG A 224 -1.32 -18.20 16.07
N ILE A 225 -2.35 -17.51 15.59
CA ILE A 225 -3.74 -17.97 15.71
C ILE A 225 -3.90 -19.35 15.05
N ALA A 226 -3.48 -19.51 13.79
CA ALA A 226 -3.59 -20.79 13.08
C ALA A 226 -2.90 -21.94 13.82
N SER A 227 -1.73 -21.69 14.42
CA SER A 227 -1.00 -22.66 15.24
C SER A 227 -1.80 -23.08 16.48
N HIS A 228 -2.41 -22.12 17.18
CA HIS A 228 -3.23 -22.39 18.37
C HIS A 228 -4.50 -23.16 18.03
N VAL A 229 -5.21 -22.75 16.98
CA VAL A 229 -6.42 -23.42 16.50
C VAL A 229 -6.13 -24.84 16.01
N SER A 230 -5.00 -25.04 15.31
CA SER A 230 -4.57 -26.38 14.88
C SER A 230 -4.35 -27.32 16.05
N LYS A 231 -3.72 -26.84 17.14
CA LYS A 231 -3.49 -27.63 18.36
C LYS A 231 -4.81 -28.01 19.06
N LYS A 232 -5.78 -27.09 19.11
CA LYS A 232 -7.12 -27.33 19.67
C LYS A 232 -7.97 -28.28 18.84
N SER A 233 -7.71 -28.34 17.54
CA SER A 233 -8.48 -29.13 16.56
C SER A 233 -7.80 -30.44 16.18
N GLU A 234 -7.17 -31.11 17.15
CA GLU A 234 -6.50 -32.42 16.96
C GLU A 234 -5.46 -32.44 15.81
N GLY A 235 -4.80 -31.32 15.54
CA GLY A 235 -3.78 -31.22 14.50
C GLY A 235 -4.33 -30.95 13.09
N ALA A 236 -5.58 -30.49 12.96
CA ALA A 236 -6.11 -30.03 11.67
C ALA A 236 -5.18 -29.00 11.00
N SER A 237 -5.01 -29.08 9.67
CA SER A 237 -4.12 -28.19 8.92
C SER A 237 -4.76 -26.82 8.73
N ILE A 238 -4.70 -25.98 9.77
CA ILE A 238 -5.20 -24.61 9.71
C ILE A 238 -4.09 -23.71 9.17
N THR A 239 -4.39 -22.96 8.13
CA THR A 239 -3.43 -22.03 7.51
C THR A 239 -3.74 -20.58 7.88
N PRO A 240 -2.74 -19.68 7.88
CA PRO A 240 -2.96 -18.24 8.11
C PRO A 240 -4.02 -17.65 7.18
N ARG A 241 -4.07 -18.09 5.92
CA ARG A 241 -5.04 -17.66 4.92
C ARG A 241 -6.48 -18.05 5.28
N MET A 242 -6.67 -19.16 5.99
CA MET A 242 -7.98 -19.58 6.48
C MET A 242 -8.45 -18.70 7.64
N ILE A 243 -7.53 -18.27 8.51
CA ILE A 243 -7.80 -17.31 9.59
C ILE A 243 -8.18 -15.96 8.99
N GLU A 244 -7.36 -15.43 8.07
CA GLU A 244 -7.61 -14.16 7.38
C GLU A 244 -8.99 -14.11 6.70
N LYS A 245 -9.36 -15.16 5.94
CA LYS A 245 -10.69 -15.26 5.31
C LYS A 245 -11.85 -15.38 6.30
N GLY A 246 -11.55 -15.76 7.54
CA GLY A 246 -12.52 -16.07 8.58
C GLY A 246 -12.72 -14.97 9.62
N LEU A 247 -12.02 -13.82 9.50
CA LEU A 247 -11.94 -12.81 10.56
C LEU A 247 -13.28 -12.20 10.97
N GLU A 248 -14.17 -11.98 10.00
CA GLU A 248 -15.49 -11.37 10.23
C GLU A 248 -16.27 -12.14 11.30
N TYR A 249 -16.33 -13.47 11.16
CA TYR A 249 -17.02 -14.36 12.08
C TYR A 249 -16.11 -15.02 13.11
N LYS A 250 -14.80 -14.76 13.02
CA LYS A 250 -13.74 -15.46 13.77
C LYS A 250 -13.85 -16.98 13.65
N GLN A 251 -14.15 -17.43 12.43
CA GLN A 251 -14.39 -18.83 12.09
C GLN A 251 -13.67 -19.22 10.80
N CYS A 252 -13.00 -20.37 10.80
CA CYS A 252 -12.32 -20.88 9.62
C CYS A 252 -12.98 -22.16 9.11
N LYS A 253 -13.13 -22.27 7.79
CA LYS A 253 -13.69 -23.46 7.13
C LYS A 253 -12.56 -24.41 6.74
N LEU A 254 -12.51 -25.58 7.37
CA LEU A 254 -11.57 -26.64 6.99
C LEU A 254 -12.01 -27.34 5.70
N ASN A 255 -13.31 -27.54 5.55
CA ASN A 255 -13.96 -28.08 4.35
C ASN A 255 -15.43 -27.62 4.33
N GLN A 256 -16.23 -28.09 3.37
CA GLN A 256 -17.64 -27.70 3.23
C GLN A 256 -18.54 -28.03 4.45
N LYS A 257 -18.11 -28.97 5.30
CA LYS A 257 -18.89 -29.46 6.45
C LYS A 257 -18.31 -29.04 7.81
N THR A 258 -17.05 -28.63 7.85
CA THR A 258 -16.33 -28.38 9.10
C THR A 258 -15.93 -26.92 9.21
N VAL A 259 -16.48 -26.24 10.22
CA VAL A 259 -16.18 -24.86 10.59
C VAL A 259 -15.63 -24.87 12.01
N ILE A 260 -14.52 -24.16 12.24
CA ILE A 260 -13.84 -24.08 13.53
C ILE A 260 -13.84 -22.63 13.99
N ASP A 261 -14.37 -22.38 15.19
CA ASP A 261 -14.31 -21.08 15.85
C ASP A 261 -12.93 -20.83 16.46
N PHE A 262 -12.41 -19.62 16.27
CA PHE A 262 -11.11 -19.19 16.77
C PHE A 262 -11.19 -17.88 17.57
N LYS A 263 -12.38 -17.55 18.10
CA LYS A 263 -12.63 -16.26 18.73
C LYS A 263 -11.71 -15.98 19.92
N ASP A 264 -11.53 -16.96 20.80
CA ASP A 264 -10.69 -16.82 22.00
C ASP A 264 -9.21 -16.68 21.61
N GLU A 265 -8.75 -17.48 20.64
CA GLU A 265 -7.38 -17.42 20.13
C GLU A 265 -7.10 -16.08 19.45
N PHE A 266 -8.09 -15.50 18.76
CA PHE A 266 -7.97 -14.17 18.17
C PHE A 266 -7.76 -13.09 19.23
N TYR A 267 -8.60 -13.04 20.26
CA TYR A 267 -8.51 -11.99 21.28
C TYR A 267 -7.26 -12.13 22.14
N ASN A 268 -6.90 -13.35 22.57
CA ASN A 268 -5.66 -13.57 23.32
C ASN A 268 -4.43 -13.09 22.56
N GLU A 269 -4.38 -13.37 21.26
CA GLU A 269 -3.25 -12.97 20.42
C GLU A 269 -3.25 -11.47 20.12
N GLN A 270 -4.44 -10.85 20.04
CA GLN A 270 -4.61 -9.43 19.83
C GLN A 270 -4.19 -8.64 21.07
N ASP A 271 -4.61 -9.09 22.25
CA ASP A 271 -4.26 -8.47 23.53
C ASP A 271 -2.74 -8.49 23.74
N SER A 272 -2.11 -9.65 23.53
CA SER A 272 -0.66 -9.80 23.62
C SER A 272 0.09 -8.87 22.67
N LEU A 273 -0.42 -8.70 21.44
CA LEU A 273 0.16 -7.81 20.45
C LEU A 273 0.00 -6.34 20.85
N ILE A 274 -1.19 -5.93 21.31
CA ILE A 274 -1.45 -4.55 21.72
C ILE A 274 -0.59 -4.19 22.94
N GLU A 275 -0.49 -5.07 23.93
CA GLU A 275 0.36 -4.86 25.10
C GLU A 275 1.84 -4.67 24.71
N GLU A 276 2.36 -5.50 23.79
CA GLU A 276 3.73 -5.37 23.27
C GLU A 276 3.94 -4.03 22.56
N VAL A 277 3.00 -3.63 21.68
CA VAL A 277 3.09 -2.37 20.93
C VAL A 277 3.05 -1.18 21.88
N MET A 278 2.10 -1.14 22.83
CA MET A 278 1.94 -0.04 23.76
C MET A 278 3.09 0.06 24.76
N SER A 279 3.61 -1.07 25.24
CA SER A 279 4.78 -1.09 26.13
C SER A 279 6.02 -0.52 25.43
N ASN A 280 6.28 -0.94 24.19
CA ASN A 280 7.39 -0.39 23.40
C ASN A 280 7.18 1.10 23.11
N PHE A 281 5.95 1.50 22.85
CA PHE A 281 5.58 2.87 22.59
C PHE A 281 5.86 3.77 23.81
N GLU A 282 5.47 3.36 25.01
CA GLU A 282 5.76 4.11 26.24
C GLU A 282 7.25 4.19 26.56
N ILE A 283 8.01 3.12 26.26
CA ILE A 283 9.48 3.09 26.46
C ILE A 283 10.21 4.03 25.50
N THR A 284 9.80 4.07 24.23
CA THR A 284 10.53 4.75 23.15
C THR A 284 10.01 6.16 22.87
N VAL A 285 8.69 6.36 22.85
CA VAL A 285 8.04 7.64 22.53
C VAL A 285 7.75 8.47 23.79
N GLY A 286 7.61 7.78 24.93
CA GLY A 286 7.32 8.38 26.22
C GLY A 286 5.84 8.35 26.58
N ASN A 287 5.43 9.26 27.47
CA ASN A 287 4.07 9.32 28.00
C ASN A 287 3.05 9.57 26.87
N ILE A 288 2.04 8.70 26.74
CA ILE A 288 1.03 8.80 25.69
C ILE A 288 0.26 10.13 25.71
N ASN A 289 0.11 10.76 26.88
CA ASN A 289 -0.54 12.07 27.01
C ASN A 289 0.28 13.23 26.40
N SER A 290 1.53 12.99 26.02
CA SER A 290 2.36 13.96 25.29
C SER A 290 2.12 13.94 23.77
N ILE A 291 1.25 13.04 23.30
CA ILE A 291 0.98 12.82 21.89
C ILE A 291 -0.44 13.31 21.58
N ASP A 292 -0.55 14.13 20.55
CA ASP A 292 -1.83 14.71 20.15
C ASP A 292 -2.72 13.65 19.48
N ARG A 293 -2.10 12.84 18.61
CA ARG A 293 -2.76 11.74 17.88
C ARG A 293 -1.82 10.60 17.54
N ILE A 294 -2.35 9.37 17.61
CA ILE A 294 -1.75 8.18 17.04
C ILE A 294 -2.62 7.72 15.87
N ILE A 295 -2.10 7.83 14.66
CA ILE A 295 -2.82 7.44 13.45
C ILE A 295 -2.56 5.96 13.16
N VAL A 296 -3.59 5.15 13.23
CA VAL A 296 -3.53 3.71 12.95
C VAL A 296 -3.76 3.46 11.46
N THR A 297 -2.81 2.81 10.79
CA THR A 297 -2.85 2.57 9.34
C THR A 297 -2.32 1.17 8.99
N GLY A 298 -2.25 0.87 7.69
CA GLY A 298 -1.84 -0.43 7.18
C GLY A 298 -2.97 -1.44 7.09
N GLY A 299 -2.64 -2.64 6.60
CA GLY A 299 -3.61 -3.72 6.39
C GLY A 299 -4.21 -4.26 7.69
N GLY A 300 -3.47 -4.16 8.81
CA GLY A 300 -3.94 -4.57 10.12
C GLY A 300 -4.76 -3.51 10.88
N ALA A 301 -4.88 -2.28 10.39
CA ALA A 301 -5.57 -1.20 11.11
C ALA A 301 -7.01 -1.58 11.48
N ASN A 302 -7.78 -2.12 10.53
CA ASN A 302 -9.16 -2.54 10.77
C ASN A 302 -9.30 -3.69 11.79
N ILE A 303 -8.24 -4.46 12.00
CA ILE A 303 -8.23 -5.59 12.93
C ILE A 303 -8.04 -5.09 14.36
N HIS A 304 -7.11 -4.15 14.56
CA HIS A 304 -6.63 -3.77 15.88
C HIS A 304 -7.19 -2.43 16.40
N PHE A 305 -7.75 -1.59 15.53
CA PHE A 305 -8.18 -0.24 15.90
C PHE A 305 -9.18 -0.21 17.07
N ASP A 306 -10.25 -1.00 17.00
CA ASP A 306 -11.27 -0.98 18.04
C ASP A 306 -10.66 -1.33 19.40
N SER A 307 -9.83 -2.37 19.47
CA SER A 307 -9.16 -2.78 20.71
C SER A 307 -8.15 -1.72 21.21
N LEU A 308 -7.44 -1.04 20.31
CA LEU A 308 -6.57 0.09 20.67
C LEU A 308 -7.35 1.27 21.25
N SER A 309 -8.49 1.64 20.65
CA SER A 309 -9.35 2.72 21.14
C SER A 309 -9.98 2.43 22.50
N HIS A 310 -10.16 1.16 22.86
CA HIS A 310 -10.55 0.77 24.23
C HIS A 310 -9.37 0.79 25.20
N TYR A 311 -8.15 0.53 24.72
CA TYR A 311 -6.93 0.52 25.54
C TYR A 311 -6.54 1.94 26.00
N TYR A 312 -6.59 2.93 25.09
CA TYR A 312 -6.50 4.35 25.43
C TYR A 312 -7.57 5.15 24.70
N SER A 313 -8.37 5.90 25.47
CA SER A 313 -9.39 6.79 24.92
C SER A 313 -8.77 8.03 24.27
N ASP A 314 -9.43 8.55 23.24
CA ASP A 314 -9.21 9.88 22.64
C ASP A 314 -7.86 10.16 21.96
N VAL A 315 -6.93 9.20 21.85
CA VAL A 315 -5.64 9.40 21.18
C VAL A 315 -5.55 8.72 19.80
N PHE A 316 -6.21 7.57 19.63
CA PHE A 316 -6.16 6.81 18.38
C PHE A 316 -7.13 7.34 17.35
N GLU A 317 -6.64 7.49 16.13
CA GLU A 317 -7.43 7.90 14.97
C GLU A 317 -7.15 6.96 13.80
N LYS A 318 -8.17 6.61 13.02
CA LYS A 318 -8.04 5.81 11.81
C LYS A 318 -8.80 6.50 10.70
N ALA A 319 -8.16 6.65 9.54
CA ALA A 319 -8.85 7.13 8.37
C ALA A 319 -9.81 6.08 7.81
N ASP A 320 -10.91 6.52 7.20
CA ASP A 320 -11.78 5.65 6.42
C ASP A 320 -11.00 5.04 5.24
N ASP A 321 -11.21 3.75 4.97
CA ASP A 321 -10.50 3.03 3.91
C ASP A 321 -8.96 3.20 4.03
N SER A 322 -8.42 2.89 5.22
CA SER A 322 -7.03 3.14 5.64
C SER A 322 -5.96 2.64 4.66
N GLN A 323 -6.28 1.62 3.86
CA GLN A 323 -5.41 1.11 2.80
C GLN A 323 -5.08 2.15 1.69
N PHE A 324 -5.89 3.22 1.56
CA PHE A 324 -5.68 4.33 0.63
C PHE A 324 -5.21 5.63 1.28
N SER A 325 -4.98 5.66 2.61
CA SER A 325 -4.57 6.89 3.30
C SER A 325 -3.30 7.50 2.74
N ASN A 326 -2.28 6.67 2.48
CA ASN A 326 -1.05 7.12 1.84
C ASN A 326 -1.33 7.80 0.50
N VAL A 327 -2.13 7.15 -0.35
CA VAL A 327 -2.48 7.64 -1.70
C VAL A 327 -3.24 8.96 -1.63
N ARG A 328 -4.22 9.11 -0.72
CA ARG A 328 -4.97 10.37 -0.55
C ARG A 328 -4.08 11.51 -0.06
N GLY A 329 -3.16 11.24 0.86
CA GLY A 329 -2.17 12.25 1.27
C GLY A 329 -1.22 12.65 0.13
N TYR A 330 -0.76 11.69 -0.68
CA TYR A 330 0.07 11.98 -1.85
C TYR A 330 -0.69 12.78 -2.90
N GLU A 331 -1.97 12.49 -3.14
CA GLU A 331 -2.82 13.24 -4.07
C GLU A 331 -2.89 14.73 -3.68
N LYS A 332 -3.06 15.05 -2.39
CA LYS A 332 -3.05 16.45 -1.92
C LYS A 332 -1.73 17.18 -2.25
N LEU A 333 -0.59 16.50 -2.17
CA LEU A 333 0.70 17.05 -2.60
C LEU A 333 0.82 17.13 -4.13
N GLY A 334 0.25 16.16 -4.84
CA GLY A 334 0.17 16.14 -6.28
C GLY A 334 -0.62 17.34 -6.83
N GLU A 335 -1.72 17.72 -6.20
CA GLU A 335 -2.49 18.91 -6.57
C GLU A 335 -1.69 20.21 -6.39
N LEU A 336 -0.91 20.33 -5.31
CA LEU A 336 0.01 21.47 -5.15
C LEU A 336 1.09 21.50 -6.23
N LEU A 337 1.63 20.33 -6.60
CA LEU A 337 2.63 20.22 -7.67
C LEU A 337 2.04 20.55 -9.04
N LYS A 338 0.82 20.08 -9.34
CA LYS A 338 0.08 20.41 -10.56
C LYS A 338 -0.09 21.92 -10.69
N ASN A 339 -0.55 22.60 -9.64
CA ASN A 339 -0.72 24.05 -9.63
C ASN A 339 0.60 24.80 -9.92
N LYS A 340 1.72 24.32 -9.38
CA LYS A 340 3.04 24.88 -9.65
C LYS A 340 3.44 24.71 -11.11
N VAL A 341 3.29 23.52 -11.67
CA VAL A 341 3.61 23.21 -13.08
C VAL A 341 2.76 24.05 -14.05
N GLU A 342 1.48 24.23 -13.76
CA GLU A 342 0.57 25.05 -14.58
C GLU A 342 0.89 26.55 -14.51
N GLN A 343 1.46 27.03 -13.40
CA GLN A 343 1.94 28.40 -13.28
C GLN A 343 3.25 28.63 -14.03
N GLU A 344 4.18 27.68 -14.00
CA GLU A 344 5.47 27.76 -14.72
C GLU A 344 5.31 27.63 -16.24
N SER A 345 4.18 27.08 -16.71
CA SER A 345 3.86 26.91 -18.13
C SER A 345 3.08 28.08 -18.75
N LYS A 346 2.74 29.10 -17.96
CA LYS A 346 2.12 30.36 -18.40
C LYS A 346 3.19 31.44 -18.53
#